data_AF-A0A3M1EKM4-F1
#
_entry.id   AF-A0A3M1EKM4-F1
#
_cell.length_a   1.000
_cell.length_b   1.000
_cell.length_c   1.000
_cell.angle_alpha   90.00
_cell.angle_beta   90.00
_cell.angle_gamma   90.00
#
_symmetry.space_group_name_H-M   'P 1'
#
loop_
_entity.id
_entity.type
_entity.pdbx_description
1 polymer ?
#
loop_
_entity_poly.entity_id
_entity_poly.type
_entity_poly.pdbx_seq_one_letter_code
_entity_poly.pdbx_strand_id
1 'polypeptide(L)'
;MDPRKLHGILAQSMEEAAEEEAMSVIVRLRPSLRADSEEAGYVVEMAAGPAVYRYSLVPAIAVEATPAQIEQMTDSPVVERIWPDLPVHTMLDVSVPLIRAPRVWDAGFTGQGVTIAVVDTGIDVEHPDFEGRIADTADYTGQGADDNNGHGTHVASIAAGSGAASNGKYRGVAPEATIIAAKVLRGDGTGRQSDVMAGIEWAVQKGAQVINLSLGGPPTPCDGTDALSELVDAAVDAGVVVCVAAGNSGPSQLTIGSPGCARKVITVGATVSDPNTDSDEVARFSSRGPTADGRRKPDLALPGVGIIAARAGGTSLGNVIDDHYTSLQGTSMATPHATGIAALLLSAVPELSPEQVKRRMVTGARTMHLDGNTQGAGRGDAYNAFLDQAGQPLPVPPTPEPGGCLASVMSLLRR
;
A
#
# COMPACT_ATOMS: atom_id res chain seq x y z
N MET A 1 -2.95 33.02 -26.80
CA MET A 1 -3.16 31.87 -25.90
C MET A 1 -3.96 30.78 -26.60
N ASP A 2 -3.43 29.55 -26.67
CA ASP A 2 -4.19 28.34 -27.03
C ASP A 2 -4.50 27.53 -25.76
N PRO A 3 -5.68 27.73 -25.13
CA PRO A 3 -6.00 27.11 -23.83
C PRO A 3 -6.06 25.59 -23.90
N ARG A 4 -6.19 24.99 -25.09
CA ARG A 4 -6.22 23.52 -25.28
C ARG A 4 -4.88 22.85 -24.92
N LYS A 5 -3.79 23.62 -24.88
CA LYS A 5 -2.46 23.14 -24.49
C LYS A 5 -2.25 23.15 -22.99
N LEU A 6 -3.09 23.82 -22.20
CA LEU A 6 -2.98 23.80 -20.75
C LEU A 6 -3.68 22.57 -20.16
N HIS A 7 -3.08 22.00 -19.14
CA HIS A 7 -3.77 21.06 -18.27
C HIS A 7 -4.82 21.81 -17.42
N GLY A 8 -5.97 21.18 -17.15
CA GLY A 8 -7.09 21.85 -16.46
C GLY A 8 -6.72 22.38 -15.07
N ILE A 9 -5.95 21.60 -14.31
CA ILE A 9 -5.43 22.03 -12.99
C ILE A 9 -4.55 23.27 -13.11
N LEU A 10 -3.65 23.32 -14.09
CA LEU A 10 -2.76 24.46 -14.28
C LEU A 10 -3.55 25.72 -14.67
N ALA A 11 -4.55 25.60 -15.53
CA ALA A 11 -5.40 26.73 -15.92
C ALA A 11 -6.12 27.34 -14.71
N GLN A 12 -6.65 26.50 -13.82
CA GLN A 12 -7.28 26.98 -12.59
C GLN A 12 -6.27 27.65 -11.64
N SER A 13 -5.10 27.03 -11.44
CA SER A 13 -4.05 27.62 -10.59
C SER A 13 -3.56 28.98 -11.11
N MET A 14 -3.53 29.18 -12.43
CA MET A 14 -3.18 30.47 -13.04
C MET A 14 -4.23 31.57 -12.80
N GLU A 15 -5.51 31.21 -12.70
CA GLU A 15 -6.58 32.18 -12.39
C GLU A 15 -6.53 32.68 -10.93
N GLU A 16 -5.97 31.87 -10.04
CA GLU A 16 -5.87 32.14 -8.60
C GLU A 16 -4.51 32.75 -8.20
N ALA A 17 -3.47 32.59 -9.04
CA ALA A 17 -2.10 33.05 -8.79
C ALA A 17 -1.90 34.57 -9.03
N ALA A 18 -0.94 35.17 -8.33
CA ALA A 18 -0.54 36.55 -8.61
C ALA A 18 0.23 36.66 -9.95
N GLU A 19 0.15 37.80 -10.64
CA GLU A 19 0.75 37.98 -11.98
C GLU A 19 2.25 37.65 -12.07
N GLU A 20 3.01 37.92 -11.01
CA GLU A 20 4.46 37.64 -10.95
C GLU A 20 4.81 36.36 -10.19
N GLU A 21 3.82 35.55 -9.79
CA GLU A 21 4.06 34.31 -9.06
C GLU A 21 4.69 33.26 -9.99
N ALA A 22 5.92 32.84 -9.67
CA ALA A 22 6.59 31.77 -10.41
C ALA A 22 5.94 30.42 -10.09
N MET A 23 5.53 29.70 -11.13
CA MET A 23 4.91 28.38 -11.06
C MET A 23 5.81 27.33 -11.72
N SER A 24 6.01 26.21 -11.04
CA SER A 24 6.71 25.06 -11.59
C SER A 24 5.83 24.35 -12.63
N VAL A 25 6.33 24.18 -13.86
CA VAL A 25 5.57 23.55 -14.95
C VAL A 25 6.44 22.60 -15.78
N ILE A 26 5.80 21.54 -16.29
CA ILE A 26 6.39 20.62 -17.26
C ILE A 26 5.83 20.94 -18.64
N VAL A 27 6.69 21.40 -19.54
CA VAL A 27 6.33 21.74 -20.92
C VAL A 27 6.66 20.56 -21.83
N ARG A 28 5.61 19.97 -22.40
CA ARG A 28 5.69 18.94 -23.43
C ARG A 28 5.86 19.59 -24.80
N LEU A 29 6.97 19.27 -25.46
CA LEU A 29 7.27 19.64 -26.83
C LEU A 29 6.62 18.64 -27.79
N ARG A 30 6.44 19.05 -29.06
CA ARG A 30 5.93 18.14 -30.09
C ARG A 30 6.79 16.87 -30.20
N PRO A 31 6.20 15.70 -30.49
CA PRO A 31 6.90 14.40 -30.51
C PRO A 31 8.13 14.32 -31.42
N SER A 32 8.22 15.17 -32.45
CA SER A 32 9.35 15.22 -33.38
C SER A 32 10.58 15.95 -32.85
N LEU A 33 10.45 16.67 -31.73
CA LEU A 33 11.53 17.47 -31.14
C LEU A 33 12.23 16.70 -30.02
N ARG A 34 13.43 17.15 -29.65
CA ARG A 34 14.14 16.65 -28.47
C ARG A 34 14.25 17.75 -27.42
N ALA A 35 14.36 17.36 -26.15
CA ALA A 35 14.47 18.31 -25.06
C ALA A 35 15.77 19.12 -25.09
N ASP A 36 16.79 18.73 -25.86
CA ASP A 36 18.06 19.43 -26.08
C ASP A 36 18.11 20.23 -27.39
N SER A 37 17.00 20.28 -28.15
CA SER A 37 16.91 21.01 -29.41
C SER A 37 16.97 22.53 -29.21
N GLU A 38 17.36 23.25 -30.28
CA GLU A 38 17.34 24.72 -30.32
C GLU A 38 15.92 25.25 -30.08
N GLU A 39 14.91 24.56 -30.63
CA GLU A 39 13.49 24.80 -30.41
C GLU A 39 13.09 24.72 -28.93
N ALA A 40 13.63 23.76 -28.20
CA ALA A 40 13.46 23.66 -26.76
C ALA A 40 14.17 24.82 -26.02
N GLY A 41 15.29 25.32 -26.56
CA GLY A 41 15.99 26.51 -26.08
C GLY A 41 15.08 27.74 -26.04
N TYR A 42 14.36 28.03 -27.12
CA TYR A 42 13.44 29.16 -27.18
C TYR A 42 12.31 29.10 -26.15
N VAL A 43 11.80 27.90 -25.83
CA VAL A 43 10.78 27.75 -24.77
C VAL A 43 11.37 27.99 -23.38
N VAL A 44 12.63 27.61 -23.15
CA VAL A 44 13.32 27.89 -21.88
C VAL A 44 13.62 29.37 -21.72
N GLU A 45 13.94 30.09 -22.79
CA GLU A 45 14.16 31.54 -22.75
C GLU A 45 12.88 32.34 -22.41
N MET A 46 11.70 31.76 -22.66
CA MET A 46 10.41 32.34 -22.25
C MET A 46 10.12 32.17 -20.75
N ALA A 47 10.81 31.27 -20.06
CA ALA A 47 10.60 30.95 -18.66
C ALA A 47 11.20 32.02 -17.73
N ALA A 48 10.82 32.01 -16.45
CA ALA A 48 11.36 32.91 -15.43
C ALA A 48 12.83 32.60 -15.06
N GLY A 49 13.33 31.42 -15.44
CA GLY A 49 14.69 30.96 -15.18
C GLY A 49 15.12 29.84 -16.13
N PRO A 50 16.35 29.30 -15.97
CA PRO A 50 16.80 28.17 -16.78
C PRO A 50 15.94 26.93 -16.56
N ALA A 51 15.95 26.01 -17.52
CA ALA A 51 15.30 24.71 -17.33
C ALA A 51 15.89 23.98 -16.12
N VAL A 52 14.99 23.56 -15.23
CA VAL A 52 15.31 22.71 -14.10
C VAL A 52 15.72 21.33 -14.61
N TYR A 53 14.98 20.79 -15.59
CA TYR A 53 15.30 19.51 -16.23
C TYR A 53 14.95 19.49 -17.73
N ARG A 54 15.73 18.71 -18.50
CA ARG A 54 15.45 18.35 -19.90
C ARG A 54 15.39 16.82 -19.98
N TYR A 55 14.24 16.27 -20.36
CA TYR A 55 14.02 14.83 -20.31
C TYR A 55 14.42 14.15 -21.63
N SER A 56 15.11 13.01 -21.54
CA SER A 56 15.60 12.26 -22.72
C SER A 56 14.61 11.20 -23.22
N LEU A 57 13.75 10.68 -22.34
CA LEU A 57 12.76 9.65 -22.65
C LEU A 57 11.46 10.21 -23.24
N VAL A 58 11.20 11.49 -22.98
CA VAL A 58 10.02 12.22 -23.42
C VAL A 58 10.47 13.61 -23.82
N PRO A 59 10.01 14.17 -24.96
CA PRO A 59 10.38 15.52 -25.38
C PRO A 59 9.70 16.56 -24.51
N ALA A 60 10.23 16.75 -23.31
CA ALA A 60 9.69 17.65 -22.31
C ALA A 60 10.82 18.34 -21.54
N ILE A 61 10.48 19.48 -20.96
CA ILE A 61 11.35 20.28 -20.11
C ILE A 61 10.58 20.68 -18.85
N ALA A 62 11.25 20.77 -17.71
CA ALA A 62 10.71 21.36 -16.48
C ALA A 62 11.29 22.77 -16.31
N VAL A 63 10.43 23.76 -16.08
CA VAL A 63 10.77 25.18 -15.98
C VAL A 63 9.92 25.87 -14.91
N GLU A 64 10.41 26.99 -14.40
CA GLU A 64 9.63 27.93 -13.59
C GLU A 64 9.12 29.06 -14.49
N ALA A 65 7.82 29.39 -14.45
CA ALA A 65 7.25 30.43 -15.28
C ALA A 65 6.06 31.13 -14.58
N THR A 66 5.90 32.42 -14.82
CA THR A 66 4.71 33.19 -14.39
C THR A 66 3.49 32.86 -15.25
N PRO A 67 2.25 33.13 -14.80
CA PRO A 67 1.05 32.92 -15.61
C PRO A 67 1.15 33.52 -17.02
N ALA A 68 1.66 34.75 -17.15
CA ALA A 68 1.83 35.43 -18.44
C ALA A 68 2.83 34.71 -19.37
N GLN A 69 3.93 34.18 -18.81
CA GLN A 69 4.92 33.40 -19.57
C GLN A 69 4.34 32.05 -19.99
N ILE A 70 3.57 31.40 -19.12
CA ILE A 70 2.88 30.14 -19.44
C ILE A 70 1.88 30.36 -20.58
N GLU A 71 1.09 31.44 -20.55
CA GLU A 71 0.20 31.82 -21.65
C GLU A 71 0.97 32.03 -22.95
N GLN A 72 2.11 32.73 -22.91
CA GLN A 72 2.97 32.94 -24.07
C GLN A 72 3.49 31.62 -24.65
N MET A 73 3.90 30.67 -23.79
CA MET A 73 4.33 29.34 -24.22
C MET A 73 3.22 28.56 -24.95
N THR A 74 1.94 28.78 -24.63
CA THR A 74 0.83 28.11 -25.35
C THR A 74 0.74 28.53 -26.82
N ASP A 75 1.16 29.75 -27.17
CA ASP A 75 1.15 30.23 -28.55
C ASP A 75 2.30 29.66 -29.38
N SER A 76 3.33 29.11 -28.72
CA SER A 76 4.47 28.51 -29.39
C SER A 76 4.05 27.27 -30.21
N PRO A 77 4.43 27.18 -31.50
CA PRO A 77 4.10 26.03 -32.33
C PRO A 77 4.83 24.75 -31.88
N VAL A 78 5.93 24.88 -31.11
CA VAL A 78 6.73 23.74 -30.64
C VAL A 78 6.20 23.12 -29.36
N VAL A 79 5.36 23.85 -28.60
CA VAL A 79 4.69 23.34 -27.41
C VAL A 79 3.44 22.55 -27.81
N GLU A 80 3.37 21.31 -27.34
CA GLU A 80 2.22 20.41 -27.48
C GLU A 80 1.28 20.54 -26.28
N ARG A 81 1.83 20.58 -25.06
CA ARG A 81 1.06 20.67 -23.81
C ARG A 81 1.89 21.24 -22.66
N ILE A 82 1.25 21.82 -21.66
CA ILE A 82 1.88 22.28 -20.41
C ILE A 82 1.10 21.69 -19.23
N TRP A 83 1.83 21.07 -18.31
CA TRP A 83 1.32 20.50 -17.05
C TRP A 83 1.89 21.28 -15.86
N PRO A 84 1.18 21.32 -14.71
CA PRO A 84 1.81 21.77 -13.49
C PRO A 84 2.86 20.75 -13.05
N ASP A 85 4.02 21.21 -12.58
CA ASP A 85 5.03 20.39 -11.93
C ASP A 85 4.69 20.32 -10.43
N LEU A 86 3.76 19.42 -10.10
CA LEU A 86 3.20 19.35 -8.76
C LEU A 86 4.20 18.68 -7.80
N PRO A 87 4.35 19.21 -6.56
CA PRO A 87 5.14 18.54 -5.54
C PRO A 87 4.57 17.14 -5.28
N VAL A 88 5.43 16.13 -5.34
CA VAL A 88 5.08 14.77 -4.93
C VAL A 88 5.38 14.60 -3.44
N HIS A 89 4.41 14.10 -2.68
CA HIS A 89 4.55 13.89 -1.24
C HIS A 89 4.51 12.40 -0.89
N THR A 90 5.14 12.06 0.22
CA THR A 90 5.12 10.74 0.84
C THR A 90 3.97 10.71 1.87
N MET A 91 3.21 9.61 1.97
CA MET A 91 1.82 9.58 2.44
C MET A 91 1.44 8.29 3.21
N LEU A 92 1.80 8.18 4.49
CA LEU A 92 1.11 7.23 5.39
C LEU A 92 0.18 7.91 6.40
N ASP A 93 0.47 9.17 6.75
CA ASP A 93 -0.45 10.07 7.44
C ASP A 93 -1.73 10.34 6.61
N VAL A 94 -1.71 10.02 5.31
CA VAL A 94 -2.87 10.05 4.42
C VAL A 94 -3.45 8.66 4.16
N SER A 95 -2.63 7.62 3.96
CA SER A 95 -3.12 6.33 3.46
C SER A 95 -4.04 5.60 4.44
N VAL A 96 -3.71 5.62 5.73
CA VAL A 96 -4.51 4.95 6.78
C VAL A 96 -5.84 5.68 7.03
N PRO A 97 -5.89 7.02 7.11
CA PRO A 97 -7.15 7.76 7.07
C PRO A 97 -7.95 7.59 5.77
N LEU A 98 -7.31 7.50 4.61
CA LEU A 98 -7.97 7.36 3.30
C LEU A 98 -8.82 6.08 3.22
N ILE A 99 -8.32 4.99 3.80
CA ILE A 99 -9.04 3.72 3.91
C ILE A 99 -10.00 3.67 5.11
N ARG A 100 -10.15 4.78 5.84
CA ARG A 100 -11.03 4.95 7.01
C ARG A 100 -10.78 3.96 8.15
N ALA A 101 -9.55 3.48 8.32
CA ALA A 101 -9.16 2.67 9.47
C ALA A 101 -9.39 3.38 10.84
N PRO A 102 -9.17 4.70 10.98
CA PRO A 102 -9.45 5.40 12.24
C PRO A 102 -10.89 5.24 12.75
N ARG A 103 -11.88 5.11 11.86
CA ARG A 103 -13.27 4.89 12.28
C ARG A 103 -13.52 3.52 12.91
N VAL A 104 -12.67 2.54 12.61
CA VAL A 104 -12.71 1.22 13.24
C VAL A 104 -12.00 1.28 14.60
N TRP A 105 -10.93 2.08 14.72
CA TRP A 105 -10.27 2.36 16.00
C TRP A 105 -11.20 3.10 16.96
N ASP A 106 -11.97 4.08 16.48
CA ASP A 106 -13.00 4.80 17.25
C ASP A 106 -14.10 3.86 17.77
N ALA A 107 -14.31 2.72 17.10
CA ALA A 107 -15.21 1.66 17.54
C ALA A 107 -14.56 0.68 18.55
N GLY A 108 -13.30 0.91 18.94
CA GLY A 108 -12.57 0.13 19.94
C GLY A 108 -11.75 -1.03 19.38
N PHE A 109 -11.59 -1.13 18.05
CA PHE A 109 -10.88 -2.23 17.41
C PHE A 109 -9.60 -1.75 16.75
N THR A 110 -8.47 -2.27 17.22
CA THR A 110 -7.11 -1.82 16.88
C THR A 110 -6.21 -2.98 16.46
N GLY A 111 -6.76 -4.18 16.30
CA GLY A 111 -6.01 -5.41 16.01
C GLY A 111 -5.58 -6.19 17.25
N GLN A 112 -5.93 -5.75 18.45
CA GLN A 112 -5.62 -6.45 19.68
C GLN A 112 -6.10 -7.91 19.65
N GLY A 113 -5.25 -8.83 20.12
CA GLY A 113 -5.55 -10.27 20.13
C GLY A 113 -5.41 -10.97 18.78
N VAL A 114 -4.95 -10.27 17.74
CA VAL A 114 -4.68 -10.85 16.43
C VAL A 114 -3.17 -10.91 16.17
N THR A 115 -2.71 -12.09 15.73
CA THR A 115 -1.33 -12.31 15.29
C THR A 115 -1.22 -12.20 13.77
N ILE A 116 -0.38 -11.27 13.31
CA ILE A 116 -0.01 -11.06 11.92
C ILE A 116 1.37 -11.65 11.68
N ALA A 117 1.51 -12.47 10.64
CA ALA A 117 2.80 -12.90 10.13
C ALA A 117 3.25 -12.04 8.94
N VAL A 118 4.47 -11.54 9.00
CA VAL A 118 5.15 -10.88 7.88
C VAL A 118 6.21 -11.83 7.34
N VAL A 119 5.96 -12.38 6.15
CA VAL A 119 6.86 -13.32 5.47
C VAL A 119 7.62 -12.53 4.40
N ASP A 120 8.82 -12.05 4.72
CA ASP A 120 9.51 -11.00 3.96
C ASP A 120 11.04 -11.03 4.17
N THR A 121 11.72 -9.88 4.19
CA THR A 121 13.17 -9.67 4.34
C THR A 121 13.64 -9.64 5.81
N GLY A 122 12.75 -9.91 6.77
CA GLY A 122 13.02 -9.86 8.20
C GLY A 122 12.23 -8.76 8.88
N ILE A 123 12.59 -8.45 10.13
CA ILE A 123 12.07 -7.29 10.86
C ILE A 123 13.17 -6.68 11.74
N ASP A 124 13.22 -5.35 11.82
CA ASP A 124 13.99 -4.64 12.83
C ASP A 124 13.27 -4.71 14.18
N VAL A 125 13.74 -5.58 15.06
CA VAL A 125 13.12 -5.81 16.37
C VAL A 125 13.34 -4.66 17.36
N GLU A 126 14.31 -3.79 17.11
CA GLU A 126 14.65 -2.66 17.97
C GLU A 126 13.88 -1.39 17.59
N HIS A 127 13.14 -1.40 16.47
CA HIS A 127 12.40 -0.24 16.02
C HIS A 127 11.30 0.15 17.03
N PRO A 128 11.21 1.43 17.49
CA PRO A 128 10.26 1.85 18.53
C PRO A 128 8.80 1.53 18.21
N ASP A 129 8.43 1.55 16.93
CA ASP A 129 7.06 1.25 16.51
C ASP A 129 6.62 -0.18 16.81
N PHE A 130 7.53 -1.13 17.12
CA PHE A 130 7.18 -2.53 17.40
C PHE A 130 7.41 -2.96 18.85
N GLU A 131 7.80 -2.03 19.73
CA GLU A 131 8.18 -2.33 21.11
C GLU A 131 7.15 -3.23 21.80
N GLY A 132 7.62 -4.38 22.30
CA GLY A 132 6.81 -5.36 23.04
C GLY A 132 5.79 -6.18 22.23
N ARG A 133 5.76 -6.06 20.88
CA ARG A 133 4.73 -6.71 20.05
C ARG A 133 5.24 -7.73 19.04
N ILE A 134 6.56 -7.91 18.94
CA ILE A 134 7.15 -8.98 18.13
C ILE A 134 7.21 -10.25 19.00
N ALA A 135 6.38 -11.23 18.67
CA ALA A 135 6.25 -12.46 19.45
C ALA A 135 7.26 -13.54 19.05
N ASP A 136 7.64 -13.61 17.77
CA ASP A 136 8.67 -14.55 17.31
C ASP A 136 9.23 -14.15 15.94
N THR A 137 10.45 -14.62 15.67
CA THR A 137 11.13 -14.43 14.39
C THR A 137 11.77 -15.72 13.91
N ALA A 138 11.75 -15.99 12.60
CA ALA A 138 12.43 -17.12 11.98
C ALA A 138 13.26 -16.68 10.75
N ASP A 139 14.33 -17.41 10.45
CA ASP A 139 15.16 -17.18 9.27
C ASP A 139 15.25 -18.45 8.40
N TYR A 140 14.91 -18.31 7.12
CA TYR A 140 15.02 -19.36 6.10
C TYR A 140 16.06 -19.03 5.03
N THR A 141 16.78 -17.91 5.19
CA THR A 141 17.78 -17.43 4.24
C THR A 141 19.22 -17.79 4.63
N GLY A 142 19.45 -18.10 5.92
CA GLY A 142 20.77 -18.35 6.50
C GLY A 142 21.56 -17.08 6.81
N GLN A 143 20.89 -15.92 6.92
CA GLN A 143 21.50 -14.61 7.17
C GLN A 143 21.15 -14.03 8.55
N GLY A 144 20.44 -14.77 9.40
CA GLY A 144 19.85 -14.25 10.64
C GLY A 144 18.50 -13.60 10.38
N ALA A 145 17.70 -13.38 11.43
CA ALA A 145 16.31 -12.91 11.29
C ALA A 145 16.15 -11.39 11.12
N ASP A 146 17.22 -10.63 11.40
CA ASP A 146 17.24 -9.17 11.29
C ASP A 146 16.90 -8.69 9.87
N ASP A 147 16.37 -7.47 9.76
CA ASP A 147 16.06 -6.86 8.48
C ASP A 147 17.21 -6.01 7.94
N ASN A 148 18.05 -6.65 7.14
CA ASN A 148 19.20 -6.02 6.51
C ASN A 148 18.83 -5.29 5.20
N ASN A 149 17.56 -5.35 4.78
CA ASN A 149 17.08 -4.76 3.53
C ASN A 149 16.21 -3.52 3.80
N GLY A 150 15.33 -3.61 4.79
CA GLY A 150 14.39 -2.57 5.22
C GLY A 150 12.96 -2.77 4.72
N HIS A 151 12.74 -3.63 3.73
CA HIS A 151 11.42 -3.85 3.14
C HIS A 151 10.44 -4.50 4.13
N GLY A 152 10.87 -5.52 4.87
CA GLY A 152 10.03 -6.29 5.78
C GLY A 152 9.59 -5.45 6.99
N THR A 153 10.49 -4.63 7.52
CA THR A 153 10.22 -3.64 8.56
C THR A 153 9.19 -2.61 8.10
N HIS A 154 9.35 -2.09 6.88
CA HIS A 154 8.40 -1.12 6.31
C HIS A 154 7.01 -1.74 6.17
N VAL A 155 6.93 -2.94 5.59
CA VAL A 155 5.70 -3.72 5.43
C VAL A 155 5.02 -4.02 6.77
N ALA A 156 5.77 -4.48 7.76
CA ALA A 156 5.26 -4.77 9.10
C ALA A 156 4.67 -3.51 9.77
N SER A 157 5.33 -2.36 9.59
CA SER A 157 4.87 -1.09 10.14
C SER A 157 3.59 -0.56 9.49
N ILE A 158 3.38 -0.79 8.18
CA ILE A 158 2.11 -0.41 7.54
C ILE A 158 0.96 -1.25 8.13
N ALA A 159 1.19 -2.55 8.33
CA ALA A 159 0.17 -3.44 8.86
C ALA A 159 -0.13 -3.15 10.33
N ALA A 160 0.91 -2.98 11.16
CA ALA A 160 0.76 -2.98 12.61
C ALA A 160 1.77 -2.09 13.37
N GLY A 161 2.43 -1.12 12.74
CA GLY A 161 3.30 -0.16 13.46
C GLY A 161 2.48 0.72 14.41
N SER A 162 2.96 0.94 15.65
CA SER A 162 2.26 1.79 16.61
C SER A 162 2.34 3.27 16.27
N GLY A 163 3.34 3.65 15.46
CA GLY A 163 3.71 5.03 15.17
C GLY A 163 4.42 5.72 16.34
N ALA A 164 4.94 4.99 17.33
CA ALA A 164 5.57 5.54 18.52
C ALA A 164 6.68 6.56 18.22
N ALA A 165 7.57 6.27 17.26
CA ALA A 165 8.66 7.17 16.88
C ALA A 165 8.18 8.48 16.22
N SER A 166 6.92 8.54 15.79
CA SER A 166 6.30 9.71 15.16
C SER A 166 5.11 10.27 15.93
N ASN A 167 4.96 9.94 17.22
CA ASN A 167 3.80 10.31 18.05
C ASN A 167 2.45 9.94 17.40
N GLY A 168 2.40 8.80 16.73
CA GLY A 168 1.22 8.26 16.05
C GLY A 168 0.99 8.78 14.63
N LYS A 169 1.83 9.69 14.10
CA LYS A 169 1.66 10.23 12.74
C LYS A 169 1.74 9.13 11.68
N TYR A 170 2.69 8.20 11.81
CA TYR A 170 2.91 7.10 10.88
C TYR A 170 2.44 5.75 11.44
N ARG A 171 1.31 5.77 12.14
CA ARG A 171 0.68 4.58 12.72
C ARG A 171 0.12 3.67 11.62
N GLY A 172 0.41 2.37 11.73
CA GLY A 172 -0.14 1.34 10.85
C GLY A 172 -1.63 1.07 11.07
N VAL A 173 -2.20 0.20 10.25
CA VAL A 173 -3.66 -0.04 10.21
C VAL A 173 -4.18 -0.77 11.45
N ALA A 174 -3.46 -1.77 11.96
CA ALA A 174 -3.81 -2.56 13.15
C ALA A 174 -2.71 -2.40 14.23
N PRO A 175 -2.61 -1.22 14.87
CA PRO A 175 -1.47 -0.83 15.70
C PRO A 175 -1.26 -1.66 16.97
N GLU A 176 -2.25 -2.45 17.40
CA GLU A 176 -2.15 -3.31 18.59
C GLU A 176 -2.10 -4.81 18.25
N ALA A 177 -1.98 -5.16 16.96
CA ALA A 177 -1.74 -6.54 16.56
C ALA A 177 -0.35 -7.02 17.00
N THR A 178 -0.26 -8.31 17.29
CA THR A 178 0.99 -9.03 17.55
C THR A 178 1.64 -9.38 16.22
N ILE A 179 2.96 -9.24 16.11
CA ILE A 179 3.71 -9.52 14.90
C ILE A 179 4.57 -10.77 15.11
N ILE A 180 4.57 -11.67 14.13
CA ILE A 180 5.62 -12.67 13.94
C ILE A 180 6.27 -12.43 12.57
N ALA A 181 7.58 -12.64 12.43
CA ALA A 181 8.28 -12.36 11.18
C ALA A 181 9.09 -13.56 10.70
N ALA A 182 8.86 -13.99 9.45
CA ALA A 182 9.68 -15.00 8.80
C ALA A 182 10.53 -14.34 7.71
N LYS A 183 11.84 -14.33 7.90
CA LYS A 183 12.77 -13.90 6.87
C LYS A 183 12.93 -15.01 5.83
N VAL A 184 12.44 -14.74 4.63
CA VAL A 184 12.50 -15.63 3.46
C VAL A 184 13.16 -14.95 2.25
N LEU A 185 13.39 -13.64 2.34
CA LEU A 185 14.13 -12.84 1.37
C LEU A 185 15.46 -12.36 2.00
N ARG A 186 16.53 -12.43 1.23
CA ARG A 186 17.89 -12.01 1.61
C ARG A 186 18.00 -10.49 1.68
N GLY A 187 19.14 -9.99 2.16
CA GLY A 187 19.44 -8.55 2.23
C GLY A 187 19.36 -7.79 0.89
N ASP A 188 19.44 -8.48 -0.25
CA ASP A 188 19.25 -7.90 -1.59
C ASP A 188 17.78 -7.94 -2.08
N GLY A 189 16.85 -8.41 -1.23
CA GLY A 189 15.43 -8.57 -1.55
C GLY A 189 15.11 -9.84 -2.36
N THR A 190 16.09 -10.70 -2.65
CA THR A 190 15.86 -11.94 -3.41
C THR A 190 15.57 -13.13 -2.50
N GLY A 191 14.76 -14.07 -2.95
CA GLY A 191 14.48 -15.30 -2.20
C GLY A 191 14.07 -16.45 -3.11
N ARG A 192 14.07 -17.66 -2.57
CA ARG A 192 13.58 -18.85 -3.27
C ARG A 192 12.13 -19.11 -2.87
N GLN A 193 11.34 -19.61 -3.82
CA GLN A 193 9.97 -20.04 -3.55
C GLN A 193 9.90 -21.07 -2.41
N SER A 194 10.89 -21.97 -2.30
CA SER A 194 11.01 -22.92 -1.18
C SER A 194 11.10 -22.24 0.19
N ASP A 195 11.83 -21.14 0.27
CA ASP A 195 12.10 -20.43 1.52
C ASP A 195 10.80 -19.69 1.94
N VAL A 196 10.11 -19.08 0.96
CA VAL A 196 8.78 -18.48 1.15
C VAL A 196 7.77 -19.51 1.65
N MET A 197 7.74 -20.69 1.02
CA MET A 197 6.85 -21.79 1.41
C MET A 197 7.11 -22.24 2.86
N ALA A 198 8.37 -22.42 3.25
CA ALA A 198 8.74 -22.77 4.61
C ALA A 198 8.33 -21.68 5.63
N GLY A 199 8.49 -20.40 5.28
CA GLY A 199 8.03 -19.28 6.11
C GLY A 199 6.51 -19.23 6.29
N ILE A 200 5.73 -19.56 5.25
CA ILE A 200 4.27 -19.68 5.33
C ILE A 200 3.87 -20.83 6.26
N GLU A 201 4.45 -22.02 6.10
CA GLU A 201 4.16 -23.15 6.97
C GLU A 201 4.47 -22.85 8.43
N TRP A 202 5.61 -22.20 8.70
CA TRP A 202 5.95 -21.75 10.04
C TRP A 202 4.94 -20.76 10.60
N ALA A 203 4.52 -19.76 9.82
CA ALA A 203 3.53 -18.78 10.27
C ALA A 203 2.21 -19.45 10.68
N VAL A 204 1.73 -20.42 9.88
CA VAL A 204 0.55 -21.22 10.21
C VAL A 204 0.76 -22.02 11.51
N GLN A 205 1.91 -22.70 11.66
CA GLN A 205 2.23 -23.49 12.85
C GLN A 205 2.34 -22.63 14.13
N LYS A 206 2.74 -21.37 13.99
CA LYS A 206 2.81 -20.40 15.10
C LYS A 206 1.46 -19.76 15.45
N GLY A 207 0.40 -20.11 14.71
CA GLY A 207 -0.95 -19.61 14.98
C GLY A 207 -1.21 -18.21 14.44
N ALA A 208 -0.52 -17.80 13.37
CA ALA A 208 -0.87 -16.56 12.68
C ALA A 208 -2.31 -16.61 12.18
N GLN A 209 -3.06 -15.54 12.40
CA GLN A 209 -4.43 -15.40 11.90
C GLN A 209 -4.45 -14.66 10.55
N VAL A 210 -3.44 -13.84 10.29
CA VAL A 210 -3.24 -13.15 9.01
C VAL A 210 -1.79 -13.29 8.56
N ILE A 211 -1.55 -13.64 7.30
CA ILE A 211 -0.23 -13.68 6.67
C ILE A 211 -0.16 -12.60 5.58
N ASN A 212 0.90 -11.80 5.60
CA ASN A 212 1.25 -10.84 4.57
C ASN A 212 2.38 -11.37 3.68
N LEU A 213 2.13 -11.42 2.37
CA LEU A 213 3.10 -11.74 1.33
C LEU A 213 3.24 -10.55 0.38
N SER A 214 4.11 -9.61 0.75
CA SER A 214 4.45 -8.43 -0.06
C SER A 214 5.55 -8.73 -1.09
N LEU A 215 5.45 -9.91 -1.69
CA LEU A 215 6.42 -10.50 -2.60
C LEU A 215 5.70 -11.29 -3.68
N GLY A 216 6.44 -11.63 -4.74
CA GLY A 216 5.92 -12.44 -5.83
C GLY A 216 7.03 -12.97 -6.72
N GLY A 217 6.68 -13.98 -7.52
CA GLY A 217 7.52 -14.51 -8.57
C GLY A 217 7.64 -13.56 -9.77
N PRO A 218 8.35 -13.98 -10.83
CA PRO A 218 8.46 -13.20 -12.05
C PRO A 218 7.07 -12.86 -12.62
N PRO A 219 6.95 -11.79 -13.42
CA PRO A 219 5.68 -11.34 -13.99
C PRO A 219 5.23 -12.20 -15.17
N THR A 220 5.20 -13.50 -14.95
CA THR A 220 4.64 -14.49 -15.86
C THR A 220 3.19 -14.72 -15.49
N PRO A 221 2.25 -14.68 -16.45
CA PRO A 221 0.86 -15.03 -16.17
C PRO A 221 0.79 -16.40 -15.53
N CYS A 222 0.10 -16.53 -14.40
CA CYS A 222 -0.13 -17.81 -13.74
C CYS A 222 -1.63 -18.09 -13.54
N ASP A 223 -1.97 -19.36 -13.44
CA ASP A 223 -3.33 -19.88 -13.29
C ASP A 223 -3.64 -20.38 -11.87
N GLY A 224 -2.70 -20.18 -10.94
CA GLY A 224 -2.82 -20.58 -9.54
C GLY A 224 -2.55 -22.06 -9.27
N THR A 225 -1.96 -22.80 -10.21
CA THR A 225 -1.60 -24.22 -10.04
C THR A 225 -0.13 -24.45 -9.68
N ASP A 226 0.65 -23.38 -9.51
CA ASP A 226 2.02 -23.48 -9.04
C ASP A 226 2.08 -23.78 -7.53
N ALA A 227 3.19 -24.39 -7.08
CA ALA A 227 3.34 -24.88 -5.71
C ALA A 227 3.14 -23.80 -4.62
N LEU A 228 3.50 -22.55 -4.89
CA LEU A 228 3.31 -21.46 -3.92
C LEU A 228 1.85 -21.04 -3.88
N SER A 229 1.18 -20.95 -5.04
CA SER A 229 -0.27 -20.70 -5.11
C SER A 229 -1.09 -21.78 -4.40
N GLU A 230 -0.75 -23.06 -4.58
CA GLU A 230 -1.42 -24.16 -3.88
C GLU A 230 -1.20 -24.10 -2.37
N LEU A 231 0.03 -23.77 -1.92
CA LEU A 231 0.32 -23.66 -0.50
C LEU A 231 -0.43 -22.50 0.17
N VAL A 232 -0.49 -21.32 -0.46
CA VAL A 232 -1.24 -20.20 0.12
C VAL A 232 -2.74 -20.48 0.15
N ASP A 233 -3.29 -21.19 -0.83
CA ASP A 233 -4.68 -21.63 -0.80
C ASP A 233 -4.92 -22.66 0.32
N ALA A 234 -3.95 -23.55 0.58
CA ALA A 234 -4.00 -24.48 1.71
C ALA A 234 -3.89 -23.77 3.08
N ALA A 235 -3.09 -22.71 3.19
CA ALA A 235 -3.04 -21.87 4.40
C ALA A 235 -4.39 -21.18 4.65
N VAL A 236 -5.07 -20.74 3.60
CA VAL A 236 -6.44 -20.20 3.70
C VAL A 236 -7.43 -21.26 4.16
N ASP A 237 -7.33 -22.49 3.67
CA ASP A 237 -8.16 -23.62 4.13
C ASP A 237 -7.90 -23.99 5.59
N ALA A 238 -6.70 -23.74 6.10
CA ALA A 238 -6.34 -23.89 7.50
C ALA A 238 -6.89 -22.77 8.40
N GLY A 239 -7.65 -21.82 7.85
CA GLY A 239 -8.30 -20.74 8.61
C GLY A 239 -7.50 -19.45 8.68
N VAL A 240 -6.40 -19.31 7.93
CA VAL A 240 -5.55 -18.13 7.95
C VAL A 240 -5.93 -17.17 6.82
N VAL A 241 -6.08 -15.88 7.11
CA VAL A 241 -6.26 -14.87 6.06
C VAL A 241 -4.92 -14.62 5.38
N VAL A 242 -4.81 -14.81 4.07
CA VAL A 242 -3.56 -14.55 3.33
C VAL A 242 -3.75 -13.36 2.38
N CYS A 243 -2.96 -12.31 2.58
CA CYS A 243 -2.92 -11.12 1.72
C CYS A 243 -1.65 -11.14 0.87
N VAL A 244 -1.80 -10.93 -0.44
CA VAL A 244 -0.72 -11.08 -1.42
C VAL A 244 -0.65 -9.87 -2.34
N ALA A 245 0.56 -9.39 -2.62
CA ALA A 245 0.79 -8.34 -3.61
C ALA A 245 0.41 -8.80 -5.03
N ALA A 246 -0.28 -7.93 -5.78
CA ALA A 246 -0.63 -8.23 -7.18
C ALA A 246 0.60 -8.29 -8.10
N GLY A 247 1.67 -7.59 -7.76
CA GLY A 247 2.87 -7.41 -8.58
C GLY A 247 2.99 -5.98 -9.14
N ASN A 248 4.19 -5.65 -9.62
CA ASN A 248 4.54 -4.29 -10.08
C ASN A 248 4.83 -4.22 -11.59
N SER A 249 4.16 -5.06 -12.39
CA SER A 249 4.43 -5.22 -13.83
C SER A 249 3.28 -4.74 -14.75
N GLY A 250 2.42 -3.87 -14.22
CA GLY A 250 1.45 -3.12 -15.02
C GLY A 250 2.12 -2.12 -15.98
N PRO A 251 1.35 -1.41 -16.83
CA PRO A 251 -0.11 -1.38 -16.88
C PRO A 251 -0.73 -2.40 -17.85
N SER A 252 0.08 -3.28 -18.45
CA SER A 252 -0.43 -4.33 -19.33
C SER A 252 -1.27 -5.35 -18.56
N GLN A 253 -2.24 -5.96 -19.25
CA GLN A 253 -2.99 -7.12 -18.73
C GLN A 253 -2.08 -8.35 -18.59
N LEU A 254 -2.60 -9.39 -17.93
CA LEU A 254 -1.91 -10.69 -17.74
C LEU A 254 -0.57 -10.54 -16.99
N THR A 255 -0.51 -9.65 -16.01
CA THR A 255 0.72 -9.35 -15.24
C THR A 255 0.62 -9.77 -13.77
N ILE A 256 -0.46 -10.46 -13.39
CA ILE A 256 -0.60 -11.11 -12.08
C ILE A 256 0.24 -12.40 -12.08
N GLY A 257 1.29 -12.39 -11.27
CA GLY A 257 2.19 -13.53 -11.05
C GLY A 257 1.83 -14.34 -9.79
N SER A 258 2.62 -15.38 -9.51
CA SER A 258 2.47 -16.20 -8.30
C SER A 258 3.03 -15.45 -7.08
N PRO A 259 2.41 -15.52 -5.88
CA PRO A 259 1.16 -16.22 -5.57
C PRO A 259 -0.10 -15.35 -5.75
N GLY A 260 0.01 -14.17 -6.36
CA GLY A 260 -1.12 -13.25 -6.58
C GLY A 260 -2.26 -13.85 -7.43
N CYS A 261 -1.98 -14.88 -8.23
CA CYS A 261 -3.00 -15.63 -8.97
C CYS A 261 -3.68 -16.76 -8.17
N ALA A 262 -3.29 -17.03 -6.92
CA ALA A 262 -3.98 -18.04 -6.10
C ALA A 262 -5.48 -17.72 -5.92
N ARG A 263 -6.31 -18.74 -5.68
CA ARG A 263 -7.77 -18.60 -5.78
C ARG A 263 -8.37 -17.96 -4.53
N LYS A 264 -7.90 -18.36 -3.36
CA LYS A 264 -8.51 -18.08 -2.05
C LYS A 264 -7.94 -16.85 -1.37
N VAL A 265 -6.69 -16.49 -1.69
CA VAL A 265 -6.00 -15.31 -1.13
C VAL A 265 -6.67 -13.99 -1.50
N ILE A 266 -6.38 -12.94 -0.73
CA ILE A 266 -6.73 -11.55 -1.05
C ILE A 266 -5.55 -10.94 -1.82
N THR A 267 -5.70 -10.78 -3.14
CA THR A 267 -4.68 -10.17 -3.99
C THR A 267 -4.91 -8.66 -4.06
N VAL A 268 -3.87 -7.88 -3.78
CA VAL A 268 -3.97 -6.44 -3.54
C VAL A 268 -3.21 -5.65 -4.62
N GLY A 269 -3.94 -4.82 -5.35
CA GLY A 269 -3.38 -3.82 -6.26
C GLY A 269 -2.99 -2.52 -5.53
N ALA A 270 -2.24 -1.64 -6.19
CA ALA A 270 -1.81 -0.37 -5.63
C ALA A 270 -2.58 0.80 -6.25
N THR A 271 -3.09 1.71 -5.41
CA THR A 271 -3.60 3.02 -5.82
C THR A 271 -2.57 4.11 -5.54
N VAL A 272 -2.61 5.16 -6.34
CA VAL A 272 -2.04 6.46 -5.97
C VAL A 272 -2.93 7.03 -4.88
N SER A 273 -2.33 7.44 -3.77
CA SER A 273 -3.07 8.16 -2.74
C SER A 273 -3.00 9.64 -3.06
N ASP A 274 -4.15 10.25 -3.31
CA ASP A 274 -4.27 11.71 -3.31
C ASP A 274 -5.36 12.07 -2.29
N PRO A 275 -5.01 12.70 -1.17
CA PRO A 275 -5.99 13.10 -0.16
C PRO A 275 -6.98 14.16 -0.66
N ASN A 276 -6.65 14.85 -1.76
CA ASN A 276 -7.36 16.03 -2.24
C ASN A 276 -8.27 15.75 -3.43
N THR A 277 -8.29 14.52 -3.95
CA THR A 277 -9.15 14.15 -5.08
C THR A 277 -9.97 12.89 -4.77
N ASP A 278 -11.24 12.90 -5.21
CA ASP A 278 -12.09 11.70 -5.23
C ASP A 278 -11.71 10.73 -6.36
N SER A 279 -10.69 11.07 -7.17
CA SER A 279 -10.16 10.23 -8.24
C SER A 279 -9.02 9.37 -7.71
N ASP A 280 -9.37 8.28 -7.02
CA ASP A 280 -8.40 7.22 -6.81
C ASP A 280 -7.99 6.62 -8.16
N GLU A 281 -6.70 6.72 -8.49
CA GLU A 281 -6.14 6.07 -9.67
C GLU A 281 -5.38 4.81 -9.26
N VAL A 282 -5.57 3.73 -10.03
CA VAL A 282 -4.70 2.55 -9.91
C VAL A 282 -3.31 2.91 -10.44
N ALA A 283 -2.29 2.73 -9.60
CA ALA A 283 -0.92 3.05 -9.92
C ALA A 283 -0.49 2.33 -11.20
N ARG A 284 0.21 3.03 -12.10
CA ARG A 284 0.58 2.49 -13.41
C ARG A 284 1.35 1.17 -13.34
N PHE A 285 2.21 1.01 -12.34
CA PHE A 285 2.97 -0.21 -12.13
C PHE A 285 2.13 -1.37 -11.57
N SER A 286 0.97 -1.12 -10.97
CA SER A 286 0.16 -2.18 -10.36
C SER A 286 -0.22 -3.21 -11.42
N SER A 287 0.18 -4.46 -11.19
CA SER A 287 -0.15 -5.57 -12.07
C SER A 287 -1.66 -5.72 -12.23
N ARG A 288 -2.07 -6.17 -13.42
CA ARG A 288 -3.46 -6.25 -13.84
C ARG A 288 -3.78 -7.65 -14.32
N GLY A 289 -4.98 -8.09 -14.00
CA GLY A 289 -5.50 -9.35 -14.47
C GLY A 289 -5.80 -9.32 -15.99
N PRO A 290 -6.52 -10.35 -16.46
CA PRO A 290 -6.91 -11.54 -15.69
C PRO A 290 -5.70 -12.41 -15.32
N THR A 291 -5.92 -13.46 -14.53
CA THR A 291 -4.97 -14.59 -14.43
C THR A 291 -4.90 -15.35 -15.75
N ALA A 292 -3.94 -16.27 -15.90
CA ALA A 292 -3.79 -17.07 -17.12
C ALA A 292 -5.04 -17.92 -17.43
N ASP A 293 -5.79 -18.34 -16.41
CA ASP A 293 -7.07 -19.07 -16.54
C ASP A 293 -8.30 -18.15 -16.59
N GLY A 294 -8.13 -16.83 -16.77
CA GLY A 294 -9.22 -15.90 -17.02
C GLY A 294 -9.95 -15.38 -15.77
N ARG A 295 -9.48 -15.69 -14.56
CA ARG A 295 -10.07 -15.15 -13.32
C ARG A 295 -9.72 -13.68 -13.16
N ARG A 296 -10.65 -12.92 -12.60
CA ARG A 296 -10.43 -11.52 -12.25
C ARG A 296 -9.47 -11.41 -11.07
N LYS A 297 -8.43 -10.62 -11.23
CA LYS A 297 -7.49 -10.17 -10.19
C LYS A 297 -7.00 -8.75 -10.56
N PRO A 298 -6.59 -7.90 -9.59
CA PRO A 298 -6.59 -8.13 -8.14
C PRO A 298 -8.02 -8.23 -7.56
N ASP A 299 -8.16 -8.59 -6.28
CA ASP A 299 -9.47 -8.61 -5.60
C ASP A 299 -9.93 -7.19 -5.23
N LEU A 300 -9.00 -6.33 -4.81
CA LEU A 300 -9.19 -4.91 -4.51
C LEU A 300 -7.85 -4.16 -4.63
N ALA A 301 -7.87 -2.85 -4.61
CA ALA A 301 -6.68 -2.01 -4.59
C ALA A 301 -6.61 -1.17 -3.30
N LEU A 302 -5.40 -0.88 -2.82
CA LEU A 302 -5.15 -0.09 -1.61
C LEU A 302 -3.99 0.89 -1.84
N PRO A 303 -3.83 1.92 -0.99
CA PRO A 303 -2.71 2.85 -1.05
C PRO A 303 -1.34 2.17 -1.18
N GLY A 304 -0.63 2.44 -2.26
CA GLY A 304 0.67 1.81 -2.52
C GLY A 304 1.73 2.73 -3.11
N VAL A 305 1.50 4.05 -3.15
CA VAL A 305 2.46 5.03 -3.71
C VAL A 305 2.86 6.03 -2.64
N GLY A 306 4.17 6.20 -2.45
CA GLY A 306 4.73 7.16 -1.51
C GLY A 306 4.52 6.82 -0.04
N ILE A 307 4.24 5.58 0.34
CA ILE A 307 3.86 5.22 1.71
C ILE A 307 5.05 5.36 2.68
N ILE A 308 4.90 6.21 3.71
CA ILE A 308 5.90 6.41 4.78
C ILE A 308 5.71 5.36 5.88
N ALA A 309 6.68 4.51 6.16
CA ALA A 309 6.58 3.58 7.29
C ALA A 309 7.95 3.33 7.92
N ALA A 310 8.01 2.49 8.95
CA ALA A 310 9.24 2.22 9.69
C ALA A 310 10.40 1.90 8.74
N ARG A 311 11.55 2.49 9.06
CA ARG A 311 12.83 2.25 8.42
C ARG A 311 13.65 1.37 9.34
N ALA A 312 14.09 0.21 8.85
CA ALA A 312 15.03 -0.62 9.60
C ALA A 312 16.35 0.12 9.84
N GLY A 313 16.90 0.02 11.05
CA GLY A 313 18.18 0.60 11.42
C GLY A 313 19.29 0.25 10.42
N GLY A 314 20.06 1.27 10.01
CA GLY A 314 21.20 1.07 9.09
C GLY A 314 20.82 0.82 7.62
N THR A 315 19.55 0.80 7.26
CA THR A 315 19.08 0.63 5.87
C THR A 315 18.81 1.99 5.21
N SER A 316 18.76 2.03 3.87
CA SER A 316 18.45 3.25 3.10
C SER A 316 17.51 2.96 1.92
N LEU A 317 16.71 1.91 2.01
CA LEU A 317 15.73 1.56 0.99
C LEU A 317 14.68 2.68 0.89
N GLY A 318 14.41 3.15 -0.33
CA GLY A 318 13.43 4.20 -0.60
C GLY A 318 13.93 5.62 -0.39
N ASN A 319 12.99 6.52 -0.12
CA ASN A 319 13.29 7.91 0.21
C ASN A 319 13.29 8.06 1.73
N VAL A 320 14.47 8.04 2.32
CA VAL A 320 14.68 8.22 3.77
C VAL A 320 14.10 9.56 4.22
N ILE A 321 13.23 9.52 5.23
CA ILE A 321 12.63 10.70 5.84
C ILE A 321 13.46 11.13 7.05
N ASP A 322 13.74 10.17 7.94
CA ASP A 322 14.56 10.35 9.14
C ASP A 322 15.17 9.00 9.58
N ASP A 323 15.67 8.93 10.81
CA ASP A 323 16.29 7.72 11.38
C ASP A 323 15.29 6.56 11.56
N HIS A 324 14.00 6.84 11.65
CA HIS A 324 12.94 5.86 11.93
C HIS A 324 11.99 5.64 10.76
N TYR A 325 11.94 6.52 9.76
CA TYR A 325 10.95 6.42 8.69
C TYR A 325 11.55 6.59 7.30
N THR A 326 11.01 5.84 6.35
CA THR A 326 11.34 5.90 4.92
C THR A 326 10.07 5.77 4.09
N SER A 327 10.08 6.30 2.88
CA SER A 327 8.98 6.19 1.94
C SER A 327 9.27 5.17 0.85
N LEU A 328 8.31 4.27 0.62
CA LEU A 328 8.33 3.27 -0.45
C LEU A 328 7.06 3.29 -1.30
N GLN A 329 7.13 2.64 -2.45
CA GLN A 329 5.98 2.46 -3.34
C GLN A 329 6.01 1.06 -3.95
N GLY A 330 4.83 0.49 -4.14
CA GLY A 330 4.62 -0.84 -4.67
C GLY A 330 3.30 -1.43 -4.21
N THR A 331 2.87 -2.49 -4.89
CA THR A 331 1.81 -3.38 -4.35
C THR A 331 2.22 -4.01 -3.02
N SER A 332 3.53 -4.11 -2.76
CA SER A 332 4.10 -4.45 -1.46
C SER A 332 3.73 -3.49 -0.33
N MET A 333 3.47 -2.21 -0.60
CA MET A 333 3.01 -1.25 0.41
C MET A 333 1.48 -1.25 0.52
N ALA A 334 0.77 -1.59 -0.56
CA ALA A 334 -0.69 -1.74 -0.54
C ALA A 334 -1.15 -2.99 0.23
N THR A 335 -0.44 -4.11 0.09
CA THR A 335 -0.78 -5.39 0.72
C THR A 335 -0.88 -5.33 2.25
N PRO A 336 0.07 -4.72 3.00
CA PRO A 336 -0.03 -4.66 4.45
C PRO A 336 -1.19 -3.79 4.96
N HIS A 337 -1.75 -2.88 4.13
CA HIS A 337 -3.01 -2.23 4.46
C HIS A 337 -4.17 -3.26 4.51
N ALA A 338 -4.21 -4.21 3.57
CA ALA A 338 -5.22 -5.28 3.57
C ALA A 338 -5.02 -6.20 4.79
N THR A 339 -3.78 -6.54 5.10
CA THR A 339 -3.41 -7.33 6.28
C THR A 339 -3.90 -6.66 7.57
N GLY A 340 -3.68 -5.36 7.71
CA GLY A 340 -4.18 -4.62 8.86
C GLY A 340 -5.72 -4.55 8.90
N ILE A 341 -6.41 -4.34 7.77
CA ILE A 341 -7.88 -4.40 7.73
C ILE A 341 -8.37 -5.78 8.18
N ALA A 342 -7.76 -6.87 7.71
CA ALA A 342 -8.10 -8.21 8.15
C ALA A 342 -7.92 -8.39 9.66
N ALA A 343 -6.83 -7.86 10.23
CA ALA A 343 -6.60 -7.91 11.67
C ALA A 343 -7.61 -7.06 12.46
N LEU A 344 -8.02 -5.90 11.95
CA LEU A 344 -9.10 -5.12 12.56
C LEU A 344 -10.42 -5.91 12.60
N LEU A 345 -10.79 -6.55 11.48
CA LEU A 345 -12.01 -7.36 11.39
C LEU A 345 -11.97 -8.57 12.35
N LEU A 346 -10.83 -9.25 12.44
CA LEU A 346 -10.64 -10.39 13.33
C LEU A 346 -10.55 -9.98 14.81
N SER A 347 -10.07 -8.78 15.11
CA SER A 347 -10.15 -8.24 16.49
C SER A 347 -11.59 -7.92 16.90
N ALA A 348 -12.46 -7.61 15.93
CA ALA A 348 -13.87 -7.37 16.17
C ALA A 348 -14.70 -8.65 16.26
N VAL A 349 -14.47 -9.59 15.35
CA VAL A 349 -15.20 -10.86 15.28
C VAL A 349 -14.18 -11.97 15.01
N PRO A 350 -13.58 -12.57 16.07
CA PRO A 350 -12.53 -13.57 15.95
C PRO A 350 -12.93 -14.83 15.16
N GLU A 351 -14.23 -15.12 15.06
CA GLU A 351 -14.79 -16.28 14.38
C GLU A 351 -14.94 -16.11 12.86
N LEU A 352 -14.62 -14.92 12.31
CA LEU A 352 -14.69 -14.72 10.86
C LEU A 352 -13.77 -15.69 10.13
N SER A 353 -14.33 -16.45 9.20
CA SER A 353 -13.53 -17.26 8.29
C SER A 353 -12.75 -16.38 7.31
N PRO A 354 -11.63 -16.87 6.74
CA PRO A 354 -10.89 -16.12 5.73
C PRO A 354 -11.74 -15.69 4.52
N GLU A 355 -12.68 -16.53 4.11
CA GLU A 355 -13.63 -16.21 3.04
C GLU A 355 -14.55 -15.06 3.43
N GLN A 356 -15.04 -15.02 4.68
CA GLN A 356 -15.88 -13.94 5.18
C GLN A 356 -15.10 -12.62 5.28
N VAL A 357 -13.83 -12.67 5.74
CA VAL A 357 -12.93 -11.49 5.75
C VAL A 357 -12.75 -10.97 4.33
N LYS A 358 -12.34 -11.83 3.39
CA LYS A 358 -12.17 -11.47 1.97
C LYS A 358 -13.45 -10.87 1.40
N ARG A 359 -14.60 -11.51 1.63
CA ARG A 359 -15.90 -11.06 1.12
C ARG A 359 -16.23 -9.68 1.64
N ARG A 360 -16.07 -9.42 2.93
CA ARG A 360 -16.31 -8.10 3.55
C ARG A 360 -15.45 -7.01 2.93
N MET A 361 -14.15 -7.27 2.74
CA MET A 361 -13.24 -6.31 2.12
C MET A 361 -13.60 -6.02 0.67
N VAL A 362 -13.96 -7.04 -0.10
CA VAL A 362 -14.41 -6.91 -1.50
C VAL A 362 -15.74 -6.16 -1.60
N THR A 363 -16.73 -6.49 -0.77
CA THR A 363 -18.05 -5.81 -0.80
C THR A 363 -18.00 -4.41 -0.24
N GLY A 364 -17.09 -4.14 0.71
CA GLY A 364 -16.90 -2.83 1.32
C GLY A 364 -16.08 -1.86 0.46
N ALA A 365 -15.38 -2.36 -0.57
CA ALA A 365 -14.55 -1.54 -1.44
C ALA A 365 -15.36 -0.46 -2.17
N ARG A 366 -14.76 0.71 -2.31
CA ARG A 366 -15.31 1.85 -3.05
C ARG A 366 -14.86 1.75 -4.51
N THR A 367 -15.80 1.56 -5.42
CA THR A 367 -15.49 1.50 -6.86
C THR A 367 -14.84 2.80 -7.33
N MET A 368 -13.79 2.68 -8.13
CA MET A 368 -13.13 3.77 -8.85
C MET A 368 -13.63 3.86 -10.31
N HIS A 369 -14.69 3.10 -10.65
CA HIS A 369 -15.27 3.04 -12.00
C HIS A 369 -14.30 2.60 -13.12
N LEU A 370 -13.29 1.81 -12.76
CA LEU A 370 -12.31 1.21 -13.68
C LEU A 370 -12.64 -0.25 -14.04
N ASP A 371 -11.90 -0.80 -15.01
CA ASP A 371 -11.99 -2.22 -15.34
C ASP A 371 -11.66 -3.12 -14.13
N GLY A 372 -12.42 -4.21 -13.98
CA GLY A 372 -12.30 -5.13 -12.84
C GLY A 372 -10.96 -5.86 -12.76
N ASN A 373 -10.24 -6.05 -13.87
CA ASN A 373 -8.87 -6.58 -13.85
C ASN A 373 -7.83 -5.51 -13.48
N THR A 374 -8.24 -4.25 -13.36
CA THR A 374 -7.38 -3.14 -12.94
C THR A 374 -7.60 -2.80 -11.47
N GLN A 375 -8.86 -2.60 -11.07
CA GLN A 375 -9.20 -2.17 -9.70
C GLN A 375 -9.67 -3.29 -8.76
N GLY A 376 -9.94 -4.48 -9.28
CA GLY A 376 -10.71 -5.48 -8.52
C GLY A 376 -12.12 -4.98 -8.25
N ALA A 377 -12.51 -4.96 -6.97
CA ALA A 377 -13.77 -4.36 -6.52
C ALA A 377 -13.71 -2.84 -6.27
N GLY A 378 -12.51 -2.25 -6.29
CA GLY A 378 -12.29 -0.84 -6.00
C GLY A 378 -11.23 -0.60 -4.93
N ARG A 379 -11.15 0.64 -4.43
CA ARG A 379 -10.29 0.99 -3.30
C ARG A 379 -10.85 0.37 -2.03
N GLY A 380 -10.03 -0.40 -1.31
CA GLY A 380 -10.39 -0.98 -0.03
C GLY A 380 -10.77 0.08 1.02
N ASP A 381 -11.71 -0.28 1.89
CA ASP A 381 -12.24 0.62 2.91
C ASP A 381 -12.51 -0.16 4.20
N ALA A 382 -11.70 0.10 5.22
CA ALA A 382 -11.71 -0.60 6.49
C ALA A 382 -13.07 -0.49 7.19
N TYR A 383 -13.66 0.71 7.18
CA TYR A 383 -14.91 0.96 7.86
C TYR A 383 -16.07 0.26 7.17
N ASN A 384 -16.19 0.34 5.84
CA ASN A 384 -17.23 -0.40 5.12
C ASN A 384 -17.09 -1.92 5.30
N ALA A 385 -15.86 -2.45 5.33
CA ALA A 385 -15.64 -3.87 5.59
C ALA A 385 -16.09 -4.28 7.01
N PHE A 386 -16.00 -3.35 7.96
CA PHE A 386 -16.41 -3.49 9.36
C PHE A 386 -17.91 -3.32 9.58
N LEU A 387 -18.69 -2.84 8.61
CA LEU A 387 -20.14 -2.76 8.75
C LEU A 387 -20.81 -4.10 8.38
N ASP A 388 -21.97 -4.38 8.97
CA ASP A 388 -22.87 -5.44 8.58
C ASP A 388 -23.74 -5.04 7.36
N GLN A 389 -24.62 -5.95 6.93
CA GLN A 389 -25.50 -5.70 5.77
C GLN A 389 -26.55 -4.60 6.02
N ALA A 390 -26.83 -4.26 7.27
CA ALA A 390 -27.72 -3.18 7.68
C ALA A 390 -26.97 -1.85 7.89
N GLY A 391 -25.66 -1.82 7.61
CA GLY A 391 -24.80 -0.65 7.82
C GLY A 391 -24.48 -0.39 9.29
N GLN A 392 -24.71 -1.36 10.18
CA GLN A 392 -24.34 -1.26 11.59
C GLN A 392 -22.91 -1.81 11.81
N PRO A 393 -22.15 -1.26 12.76
CA PRO A 393 -20.91 -1.88 13.22
C PRO A 393 -21.07 -3.37 13.53
N LEU A 394 -20.06 -4.19 13.22
CA LEU A 394 -20.06 -5.59 13.63
C LEU A 394 -20.32 -5.71 15.14
N PRO A 395 -21.14 -6.69 15.57
CA PRO A 395 -21.51 -6.82 16.98
C PRO A 395 -20.25 -7.08 17.79
N VAL A 396 -20.01 -6.21 18.78
CA VAL A 396 -18.96 -6.38 19.77
C VAL A 396 -19.34 -7.60 20.63
N PRO A 397 -18.49 -8.62 20.76
CA PRO A 397 -18.72 -9.68 21.74
C PRO A 397 -18.89 -9.04 23.12
N PRO A 398 -19.86 -9.46 23.95
CA PRO A 398 -20.01 -8.90 25.28
C PRO A 398 -18.69 -9.07 26.04
N THR A 399 -18.18 -7.97 26.60
CA THR A 399 -16.99 -8.01 27.44
C THR A 399 -17.24 -9.05 28.54
N PRO A 400 -16.35 -10.05 28.76
CA PRO A 400 -16.53 -10.95 29.88
C PRO A 400 -16.62 -10.11 31.14
N GLU A 401 -17.73 -10.24 31.89
CA GLU A 401 -17.86 -9.51 33.15
C GLU A 401 -16.64 -9.81 34.02
N PRO A 402 -16.03 -8.79 34.66
CA PRO A 402 -14.94 -9.04 35.58
C PRO A 402 -15.46 -10.01 36.63
N GLY A 403 -14.97 -11.24 36.60
CA GLY A 403 -15.36 -12.29 37.53
C GLY A 403 -15.08 -11.79 38.94
N GLY A 404 -16.12 -11.28 39.60
CA GLY A 404 -16.02 -10.80 40.96
C GLY A 404 -15.55 -11.94 41.84
N CYS A 405 -14.35 -11.81 42.41
CA CYS A 405 -13.75 -12.69 43.42
C CYS A 405 -14.59 -12.87 44.71
N LEU A 406 -15.88 -12.53 44.71
CA LEU A 406 -16.78 -12.61 45.86
C LEU A 406 -17.84 -13.73 45.77
N ALA A 407 -18.02 -14.38 44.61
CA ALA A 407 -18.99 -15.47 44.48
C ALA A 407 -18.49 -16.82 45.07
N SER A 408 -17.17 -17.00 45.24
CA SER A 408 -16.62 -18.28 45.71
C SER A 408 -16.47 -18.40 47.23
N VAL A 409 -16.78 -17.35 48.00
CA VAL A 409 -16.67 -17.37 49.48
C VAL A 409 -18.01 -17.67 50.17
N MET A 410 -19.16 -17.48 49.50
CA MET A 410 -20.48 -17.74 50.11
C MET A 410 -21.00 -19.17 49.95
N SER A 411 -20.37 -20.04 49.16
CA SER A 411 -20.77 -21.46 49.06
C SER A 411 -20.15 -22.37 50.12
N LEU A 412 -19.14 -21.89 50.87
CA LEU A 412 -18.42 -22.63 51.91
C LEU A 412 -18.96 -22.41 53.35
N LEU A 413 -19.97 -21.57 53.53
CA LEU A 413 -20.64 -21.34 54.83
C LEU A 413 -22.06 -21.94 54.91
N ARG A 414 -22.43 -22.79 53.96
CA ARG A 414 -23.67 -23.59 54.01
C ARG A 414 -23.39 -25.06 53.67
N ARG A 415 -22.56 -25.73 54.47
CA ARG A 415 -22.64 -27.17 54.70
C ARG A 415 -22.18 -27.50 56.11
#